data_AF-A0A816FU63-F1
#
_entry.id   AF-A0A816FU63-F1
#
_cell.length_a   1.000
_cell.length_b   1.000
_cell.length_c   1.000
_cell.angle_alpha   90.00
_cell.angle_beta   90.00
_cell.angle_gamma   90.00
#
_symmetry.space_group_name_H-M   'P 1'
#
loop_
_entity.id
_entity.type
_entity.pdbx_description
1 polymer ?
#
loop_
_entity_poly.entity_id
_entity_poly.type
_entity_poly.pdbx_seq_one_letter_code
_entity_poly.pdbx_strand_id
1 'polypeptide(L)'
;MTTSCNTHDYDGKLREKWFEIRSILIKEYLPNCLSFDDTIKEMEQWLDKKYFNVKRIGRARRSIKILTTQRQSNFDSKNDIDVEELLPILWNKVKNQEDIHDTFYEQLCDITGGSCSQGRSTRLFQFLFLFDLPSETTTKTNDEKQDVSTEQEPINTLTDNKQPSEELKSHEEQSTEEKSEEEQQSKKEVDINDEELTNISSIKIE
;
A
#
# COMPACT_ATOMS: atom_id res chain seq x y z
N MET A 1 33.35 -3.98 14.17
CA MET A 1 32.75 -3.98 12.82
C MET A 1 32.49 -2.54 12.45
N THR A 2 33.14 -2.02 11.41
CA THR A 2 32.95 -0.64 10.93
C THR A 2 31.65 -0.60 10.14
N THR A 3 30.58 -0.09 10.75
CA THR A 3 29.34 0.22 10.03
C THR A 3 29.57 1.48 9.21
N SER A 4 29.64 1.32 7.89
CA SER A 4 29.61 2.44 6.95
C SER A 4 28.31 3.23 7.15
N CYS A 5 28.42 4.55 7.37
CA CYS A 5 27.27 5.46 7.34
C CYS A 5 26.82 5.78 5.90
N ASN A 6 27.40 5.13 4.90
CA ASN A 6 27.06 5.35 3.51
C ASN A 6 25.77 4.59 3.20
N THR A 7 24.66 5.33 3.10
CA THR A 7 23.33 4.79 2.77
C THR A 7 23.33 3.98 1.47
N HIS A 8 24.27 4.27 0.58
CA HIS A 8 24.47 3.57 -0.69
C HIS A 8 24.83 2.08 -0.56
N ASP A 9 25.49 1.65 0.53
CA ASP A 9 25.84 0.24 0.72
C ASP A 9 24.62 -0.64 1.02
N TYR A 10 23.56 -0.03 1.61
CA TYR A 10 22.29 -0.71 1.86
C TYR A 10 21.42 -0.78 0.61
N ASP A 11 21.46 0.24 -0.23
CA ASP A 11 20.69 0.30 -1.49
C ASP A 11 21.05 -0.87 -2.43
N GLY A 12 22.35 -1.21 -2.53
CA GLY A 12 22.80 -2.33 -3.38
C GLY A 12 22.16 -3.67 -3.05
N LYS A 13 21.90 -3.95 -1.77
CA LYS A 13 21.27 -5.20 -1.31
C LYS A 13 19.78 -5.26 -1.65
N LEU A 14 19.09 -4.11 -1.64
CA LEU A 14 17.67 -4.05 -2.00
C LEU A 14 17.47 -4.39 -3.47
N ARG A 15 18.34 -3.88 -4.34
CA ARG A 15 18.33 -4.22 -5.76
C ARG A 15 18.47 -5.73 -5.97
N GLU A 16 19.50 -6.35 -5.41
CA GLU A 16 19.72 -7.81 -5.56
C GLU A 16 18.49 -8.61 -5.13
N LYS A 17 17.92 -8.26 -3.98
CA LYS A 17 16.72 -8.90 -3.44
C LYS A 17 15.49 -8.68 -4.31
N TRP A 18 15.32 -7.49 -4.88
CA TRP A 18 14.25 -7.21 -5.82
C TRP A 18 14.38 -8.11 -7.05
N PHE A 19 15.56 -8.19 -7.68
CA PHE A 19 15.77 -9.04 -8.85
C PHE A 19 15.52 -10.53 -8.57
N GLU A 20 15.87 -11.02 -7.38
CA GLU A 20 15.62 -12.41 -6.96
C GLU A 20 14.13 -12.76 -6.98
N ILE A 21 13.25 -11.85 -6.52
CA ILE A 21 11.83 -12.16 -6.33
C ILE A 21 10.92 -11.55 -7.39
N ARG A 22 11.38 -10.53 -8.13
CA ARG A 22 10.56 -9.74 -9.07
C ARG A 22 9.88 -10.61 -10.12
N SER A 23 10.60 -11.57 -10.69
CA SER A 23 10.08 -12.49 -11.70
C SER A 23 8.85 -13.26 -11.19
N ILE A 24 8.93 -13.77 -9.96
CA ILE A 24 7.86 -14.49 -9.29
C ILE A 24 6.70 -13.55 -8.97
N LEU A 25 7.00 -12.38 -8.40
CA LEU A 25 6.00 -11.35 -8.08
C LEU A 25 5.18 -10.94 -9.31
N ILE A 26 5.85 -10.62 -10.42
CA ILE A 26 5.18 -10.19 -11.67
C ILE A 26 4.41 -11.33 -12.32
N LYS A 27 4.95 -12.56 -12.31
CA LYS A 27 4.32 -13.68 -13.01
C LYS A 27 3.16 -14.29 -12.23
N GLU A 28 3.28 -14.40 -10.91
CA GLU A 28 2.35 -15.17 -10.07
C GLU A 28 1.37 -14.28 -9.31
N TYR A 29 1.79 -13.10 -8.86
CA TYR A 29 0.96 -12.25 -8.00
C TYR A 29 0.29 -11.12 -8.77
N LEU A 30 1.03 -10.38 -9.59
CA LEU A 30 0.53 -9.21 -10.29
C LEU A 30 -0.74 -9.48 -11.15
N PRO A 31 -0.90 -10.61 -11.86
CA PRO A 31 -2.10 -10.89 -12.66
C PRO A 31 -3.39 -11.01 -11.83
N ASN A 32 -3.26 -11.28 -10.53
CA ASN A 32 -4.39 -11.41 -9.60
C ASN A 32 -4.64 -10.12 -8.80
N CYS A 33 -3.87 -9.07 -9.09
CA CYS A 33 -3.99 -7.78 -8.42
C CYS A 33 -4.85 -6.81 -9.24
N LEU A 34 -5.32 -5.75 -8.59
CA LEU A 34 -5.95 -4.63 -9.28
C LEU A 34 -4.93 -3.89 -10.15
N SER A 35 -5.42 -3.08 -11.09
CA SER A 35 -4.57 -2.09 -11.76
C SER A 35 -3.99 -1.10 -10.73
N PHE A 36 -2.93 -0.38 -11.08
CA PHE A 36 -2.39 0.67 -10.22
C PHE A 36 -3.46 1.71 -9.85
N ASP A 37 -4.21 2.21 -10.85
CA ASP A 37 -5.21 3.25 -10.62
C ASP A 37 -6.38 2.75 -9.76
N ASP A 38 -6.80 1.49 -9.92
CA ASP A 38 -7.86 0.90 -9.08
C ASP A 38 -7.36 0.55 -7.66
N THR A 39 -6.10 0.15 -7.53
CA THR A 39 -5.42 -0.01 -6.23
C THR A 39 -5.44 1.30 -5.47
N ILE A 40 -5.10 2.41 -6.13
CA ILE A 40 -5.13 3.74 -5.50
C ILE A 40 -6.55 4.08 -5.02
N LYS A 41 -7.57 3.89 -5.85
CA LYS A 41 -8.97 4.15 -5.45
C LYS A 41 -9.40 3.30 -4.26
N GLU A 42 -9.06 2.00 -4.25
CA GLU A 42 -9.38 1.10 -3.13
C GLU A 42 -8.68 1.55 -1.84
N MET A 43 -7.41 1.97 -1.93
CA MET A 43 -6.65 2.52 -0.80
C MET A 43 -7.25 3.83 -0.27
N GLU A 44 -7.71 4.74 -1.13
CA GLU A 44 -8.38 5.98 -0.72
C GLU A 44 -9.68 5.68 0.03
N GLN A 45 -10.51 4.78 -0.50
CA GLN A 45 -11.74 4.34 0.16
C GLN A 45 -11.45 3.68 1.52
N TRP A 46 -10.40 2.87 1.59
CA TRP A 46 -9.95 2.26 2.85
C TRP A 46 -9.50 3.31 3.87
N LEU A 47 -8.70 4.30 3.45
CA LEU A 47 -8.28 5.40 4.32
C LEU A 47 -9.48 6.18 4.85
N ASP A 48 -10.43 6.49 3.98
CA ASP A 48 -11.64 7.22 4.34
C ASP A 48 -12.50 6.41 5.29
N LYS A 49 -12.63 5.10 5.10
CA LYS A 49 -13.41 4.25 6.00
C LYS A 49 -12.74 4.08 7.37
N LYS A 50 -11.43 3.77 7.40
CA LYS A 50 -10.72 3.38 8.63
C LYS A 50 -10.19 4.57 9.43
N TYR A 51 -9.83 5.68 8.78
CA TYR A 51 -9.09 6.78 9.41
C TYR A 51 -9.76 8.16 9.27
N PHE A 52 -11.05 8.26 8.93
CA PHE A 52 -11.72 9.56 8.67
C PHE A 52 -11.51 10.63 9.75
N ASN A 53 -11.47 10.23 11.02
CA ASN A 53 -11.30 11.14 12.17
C ASN A 53 -9.85 11.27 12.67
N VAL A 54 -8.88 10.67 11.98
CA VAL A 54 -7.48 10.72 12.41
C VAL A 54 -6.82 12.00 11.90
N LYS A 55 -6.35 12.84 12.83
CA LYS A 55 -5.70 14.14 12.52
C LYS A 55 -4.58 14.04 11.47
N ARG A 56 -3.89 12.91 11.39
CA ARG A 56 -2.75 12.68 10.49
C ARG A 56 -3.13 12.10 9.12
N ILE A 57 -4.40 11.78 8.83
CA ILE A 57 -4.84 11.20 7.55
C ILE A 57 -4.40 12.02 6.33
N GLY A 58 -4.27 13.34 6.48
CA GLY A 58 -3.78 14.24 5.43
C GLY A 58 -2.39 13.88 4.90
N ARG A 59 -1.52 13.25 5.70
CA ARG A 59 -0.20 12.77 5.24
C ARG A 59 -0.35 11.56 4.32
N ALA A 60 -1.12 10.55 4.71
CA ALA A 60 -1.37 9.38 3.86
C ALA A 60 -2.04 9.76 2.53
N ARG A 61 -3.07 10.62 2.56
CA ARG A 61 -3.71 11.14 1.33
C ARG A 61 -2.73 11.91 0.45
N ARG A 62 -1.83 12.70 1.04
CA ARG A 62 -0.79 13.40 0.29
C ARG A 62 0.19 12.42 -0.36
N SER A 63 0.55 11.33 0.30
CA SER A 63 1.39 10.28 -0.29
C SER A 63 0.70 9.63 -1.49
N ILE A 64 -0.58 9.25 -1.37
CA ILE A 64 -1.37 8.74 -2.48
C ILE A 64 -1.37 9.74 -3.65
N LYS A 65 -1.62 11.02 -3.36
CA LYS A 65 -1.57 12.08 -4.38
C LYS A 65 -0.21 12.20 -5.04
N ILE A 66 0.89 12.04 -4.30
CA ILE A 66 2.25 12.05 -4.88
C ILE A 66 2.41 10.88 -5.85
N LEU A 67 1.96 9.68 -5.48
CA LEU A 67 2.05 8.48 -6.32
C LEU A 67 1.24 8.62 -7.61
N THR A 68 0.09 9.31 -7.58
CA THR A 68 -0.74 9.52 -8.78
C THR A 68 -0.31 10.70 -9.64
N THR A 69 0.14 11.81 -9.05
CA THR A 69 0.47 13.05 -9.78
C THR A 69 1.91 13.09 -10.28
N GLN A 70 2.81 12.30 -9.69
CA GLN A 70 4.24 12.27 -10.06
C GLN A 70 4.65 10.89 -10.58
N ARG A 71 3.87 10.33 -11.52
CA ARG A 71 4.11 8.97 -12.06
C ARG A 71 5.50 8.80 -12.66
N GLN A 72 6.06 9.82 -13.32
CA GLN A 72 7.45 9.75 -13.81
C GLN A 72 8.49 9.52 -12.71
N SER A 73 8.16 9.83 -11.46
CA SER A 73 9.00 9.66 -10.27
C SER A 73 8.63 8.41 -9.47
N ASN A 74 7.77 7.52 -9.99
CA ASN A 74 7.45 6.25 -9.37
C ASN A 74 8.48 5.16 -9.72
N PHE A 75 9.28 5.38 -10.75
CA PHE A 75 10.37 4.49 -11.12
C PHE A 75 11.67 4.88 -10.40
N ASP A 76 12.21 3.93 -9.65
CA ASP A 76 13.52 4.03 -9.01
C ASP A 76 14.58 3.40 -9.92
N SER A 77 15.24 4.23 -10.72
CA SER A 77 16.25 3.80 -11.68
C SER A 77 17.51 3.18 -11.06
N LYS A 78 17.77 3.39 -9.77
CA LYS A 78 18.94 2.79 -9.11
C LYS A 78 18.69 1.33 -8.73
N ASN A 79 17.49 1.04 -8.24
CA ASN A 79 17.10 -0.30 -7.80
C ASN A 79 16.26 -1.06 -8.83
N ASP A 80 15.87 -0.41 -9.93
CA ASP A 80 14.99 -0.94 -10.97
C ASP A 80 13.61 -1.36 -10.43
N ILE A 81 13.08 -0.58 -9.47
CA ILE A 81 11.79 -0.83 -8.82
C ILE A 81 10.77 0.17 -9.35
N ASP A 82 9.69 -0.33 -9.93
CA ASP A 82 8.52 0.46 -10.30
C ASP A 82 7.44 0.35 -9.22
N VAL A 83 7.08 1.47 -8.60
CA VAL A 83 6.00 1.53 -7.61
C VAL A 83 4.66 1.11 -8.23
N GLU A 84 4.45 1.30 -9.52
CA GLU A 84 3.20 0.92 -10.18
C GLU A 84 3.02 -0.59 -10.31
N GLU A 85 4.12 -1.35 -10.36
CA GLU A 85 4.10 -2.82 -10.27
C GLU A 85 4.02 -3.28 -8.81
N LEU A 86 4.79 -2.63 -7.92
CA LEU A 86 4.95 -3.04 -6.52
C LEU A 86 3.69 -2.79 -5.68
N LEU A 87 3.05 -1.62 -5.83
CA LEU A 87 1.96 -1.20 -4.95
C LEU A 87 0.73 -2.11 -5.04
N PRO A 88 0.25 -2.54 -6.22
CA PRO A 88 -0.87 -3.48 -6.32
C PRO A 88 -0.62 -4.81 -5.60
N ILE A 89 0.59 -5.35 -5.76
CA ILE A 89 0.99 -6.61 -5.11
C ILE A 89 0.99 -6.44 -3.60
N LEU A 90 1.61 -5.37 -3.12
CA LEU A 90 1.69 -5.07 -1.69
C LEU A 90 0.29 -4.85 -1.10
N TRP A 91 -0.55 -4.06 -1.75
CA TRP A 91 -1.90 -3.79 -1.28
C TRP A 91 -2.76 -5.05 -1.24
N ASN A 92 -2.64 -5.94 -2.23
CA ASN A 92 -3.35 -7.21 -2.25
C ASN A 92 -2.99 -8.11 -1.05
N LYS A 93 -1.76 -8.00 -0.52
CA LYS A 93 -1.35 -8.66 0.73
C LYS A 93 -1.90 -7.97 1.97
N VAL A 94 -1.95 -6.63 1.96
CA VAL A 94 -2.35 -5.83 3.12
C VAL A 94 -3.85 -5.84 3.39
N LYS A 95 -4.68 -5.68 2.35
CA LYS A 95 -6.09 -5.26 2.51
C LYS A 95 -7.00 -6.18 3.33
N ASN A 96 -6.60 -7.43 3.52
CA ASN A 96 -7.34 -8.43 4.29
C ASN A 96 -6.67 -8.78 5.64
N GLN A 97 -5.60 -8.07 6.03
CA GLN A 97 -4.82 -8.32 7.24
C GLN A 97 -4.90 -7.10 8.16
N GLU A 98 -5.91 -7.09 9.03
CA GLU A 98 -6.22 -5.91 9.85
C GLU A 98 -5.11 -5.53 10.84
N ASP A 99 -4.31 -6.50 11.28
CA ASP A 99 -3.21 -6.37 12.23
C ASP A 99 -2.04 -5.54 11.68
N ILE A 100 -1.85 -5.52 10.37
CA ILE A 100 -0.77 -4.76 9.72
C ILE A 100 -1.21 -3.42 9.13
N HIS A 101 -2.51 -3.13 9.14
CA HIS A 101 -3.09 -1.91 8.56
C HIS A 101 -2.49 -0.63 9.15
N ASP A 102 -2.24 -0.60 10.46
CA ASP A 102 -1.71 0.58 11.14
C ASP A 102 -0.24 0.80 10.77
N THR A 103 0.53 -0.29 10.68
CA THR A 103 1.93 -0.24 10.21
C THR A 103 2.01 0.22 8.76
N PHE A 104 1.13 -0.29 7.89
CA PHE A 104 1.06 0.15 6.49
C PHE A 104 0.69 1.62 6.37
N TYR A 105 -0.28 2.09 7.17
CA TYR A 105 -0.66 3.50 7.24
C TYR A 105 0.53 4.41 7.61
N GLU A 106 1.34 4.02 8.60
CA GLU A 106 2.54 4.78 8.96
C GLU A 106 3.59 4.78 7.84
N GLN A 107 3.79 3.65 7.13
CA GLN A 107 4.67 3.61 5.95
C GLN A 107 4.20 4.56 4.84
N LEU A 108 2.89 4.61 4.58
CA LEU A 108 2.32 5.58 3.64
C LEU A 108 2.57 7.00 4.11
N CYS A 109 2.40 7.31 5.40
CA CYS A 109 2.67 8.65 5.92
C CYS A 109 4.14 9.05 5.72
N ASP A 110 5.07 8.11 5.82
CA ASP A 110 6.50 8.38 5.69
C ASP A 110 6.95 8.65 4.25
N ILE A 111 6.21 8.19 3.23
CA ILE A 111 6.43 8.55 1.82
C ILE A 111 6.44 10.07 1.63
N THR A 112 5.61 10.83 2.37
CA THR A 112 5.62 12.31 2.28
C THR A 112 6.96 12.95 2.65
N GLY A 113 7.75 12.31 3.51
CA GLY A 113 9.07 12.79 3.93
C GLY A 113 10.21 12.40 3.00
N GLY A 114 10.01 11.38 2.16
CA GLY A 114 10.97 10.85 1.19
C GLY A 114 10.47 11.02 -0.24
N SER A 115 10.36 12.27 -0.70
CA SER A 115 9.79 12.58 -2.02
C SER A 115 10.65 12.14 -3.21
N CYS A 116 11.86 11.61 -3.03
CA CYS A 116 12.63 11.02 -4.13
C CYS A 116 12.09 9.61 -4.49
N SER A 117 12.15 9.22 -5.76
CA SER A 117 11.65 7.90 -6.23
C SER A 117 12.20 6.75 -5.40
N GLN A 118 13.52 6.77 -5.15
CA GLN A 118 14.24 5.78 -4.35
C GLN A 118 13.69 5.63 -2.92
N GLY A 119 13.33 6.72 -2.25
CA GLY A 119 12.77 6.66 -0.90
C GLY A 119 11.40 6.01 -0.86
N ARG A 120 10.57 6.27 -1.88
CA ARG A 120 9.21 5.72 -2.00
C ARG A 120 9.25 4.22 -2.29
N SER A 121 9.99 3.82 -3.32
CA SER A 121 10.16 2.43 -3.73
C SER A 121 10.73 1.59 -2.59
N THR A 122 11.82 2.07 -1.96
CA THR A 122 12.49 1.38 -0.86
C THR A 122 11.55 1.15 0.31
N ARG A 123 10.77 2.16 0.72
CA ARG A 123 9.85 2.02 1.86
C ARG A 123 8.76 0.98 1.61
N LEU A 124 8.15 1.03 0.42
CA LEU A 124 7.13 0.05 0.03
C LEU A 124 7.72 -1.35 -0.09
N PHE A 125 8.93 -1.46 -0.65
CA PHE A 125 9.59 -2.74 -0.84
C PHE A 125 10.05 -3.37 0.48
N GLN A 126 10.58 -2.57 1.40
CA GLN A 126 10.90 -3.00 2.76
C GLN A 126 9.68 -3.56 3.49
N PHE A 127 8.52 -2.94 3.30
CA PHE A 127 7.27 -3.40 3.90
C PHE A 127 6.81 -4.75 3.31
N LEU A 128 7.11 -5.03 2.04
CA LEU A 128 6.80 -6.32 1.42
C LEU A 128 7.53 -7.51 2.09
N PHE A 129 8.70 -7.29 2.70
CA PHE A 129 9.42 -8.34 3.45
C PHE A 129 8.76 -8.75 4.77
N LEU A 130 7.71 -8.06 5.21
CA LEU A 130 6.90 -8.53 6.34
C LEU A 130 6.05 -9.75 5.97
N PHE A 131 5.90 -10.05 4.68
CA PHE A 131 5.14 -11.19 4.20
C PHE A 131 6.07 -12.34 3.82
N ASP A 132 5.60 -13.56 4.03
CA ASP A 132 6.27 -14.76 3.51
C ASP A 132 6.20 -14.75 1.99
N LEU A 133 7.27 -14.26 1.36
CA LEU A 133 7.44 -14.27 -0.09
C LEU A 133 8.08 -15.59 -0.52
N PRO A 134 7.67 -16.16 -1.66
CA PRO A 134 8.30 -17.35 -2.20
C PRO A 134 9.77 -17.06 -2.53
N SER A 135 10.67 -17.88 -1.97
CA SER A 135 12.08 -17.91 -2.36
C SER A 135 12.32 -19.14 -3.23
N GLU A 136 13.01 -18.98 -4.37
CA GLU A 136 13.30 -20.07 -5.33
C GLU A 136 14.07 -21.27 -4.71
N THR A 137 14.57 -21.12 -3.49
CA THR A 137 15.49 -22.06 -2.82
C THR A 137 14.85 -23.32 -2.24
N THR A 138 13.54 -23.57 -2.41
CA THR A 138 12.89 -24.76 -1.84
C THR A 138 12.43 -25.78 -2.88
N THR A 139 13.24 -26.03 -3.91
CA THR A 139 13.23 -27.33 -4.59
C THR A 139 14.21 -28.26 -3.88
N LYS A 140 13.90 -28.63 -2.63
CA LYS A 140 14.52 -29.81 -2.02
C LYS A 140 13.86 -31.04 -2.64
N THR A 141 14.67 -31.71 -3.43
CA THR A 141 14.51 -33.04 -4.01
C THR A 141 14.12 -34.04 -2.92
N ASN A 142 12.82 -34.21 -2.66
CA ASN A 142 12.30 -35.37 -1.94
C ASN A 142 11.89 -36.43 -2.97
N ASP A 143 12.91 -37.03 -3.62
CA ASP A 143 12.80 -38.38 -4.17
C ASP A 143 13.05 -39.38 -3.01
N GLU A 144 12.18 -39.36 -1.99
CA GLU A 144 12.10 -40.49 -1.06
C GLU A 144 10.98 -41.41 -1.55
N LYS A 145 11.41 -42.54 -2.10
CA LYS A 145 10.59 -43.73 -2.32
C LYS A 145 9.79 -44.05 -1.06
N GLN A 146 8.48 -43.79 -1.08
CA GLN A 146 7.56 -44.43 -0.15
C GLN A 146 7.21 -45.81 -0.68
N ASP A 147 7.81 -46.80 -0.04
CA ASP A 147 7.42 -48.20 -0.09
C ASP A 147 6.04 -48.34 0.57
N VAL A 148 5.12 -48.95 -0.16
CA VAL A 148 3.73 -49.16 0.22
C VAL A 148 3.68 -50.41 1.09
N SER A 149 3.33 -50.26 2.37
CA SER A 149 2.74 -51.35 3.14
C SER A 149 1.55 -50.84 3.93
N THR A 150 0.41 -51.18 3.35
CA THR A 150 -0.95 -51.09 3.84
C THR A 150 -1.12 -51.93 5.10
N GLU A 151 -1.54 -51.32 6.20
CA GLU A 151 -2.25 -52.05 7.26
C GLU A 151 -3.47 -51.24 7.65
N GLN A 152 -4.63 -51.78 7.28
CA GLN A 152 -5.96 -51.30 7.64
C GLN A 152 -6.26 -51.76 9.06
N GLU A 153 -6.81 -50.89 9.90
CA GLU A 153 -7.88 -51.29 10.82
C GLU A 153 -8.86 -50.12 11.08
N PRO A 154 -10.12 -50.43 11.46
CA PRO A 154 -11.23 -49.53 11.20
C PRO A 154 -12.00 -49.12 12.49
N ILE A 155 -13.04 -48.28 12.33
CA ILE A 155 -14.18 -48.09 13.26
C ILE A 155 -13.83 -47.19 14.48
N ASN A 156 -14.54 -46.11 14.83
CA ASN A 156 -15.94 -46.09 15.26
C ASN A 156 -16.49 -44.66 15.58
N THR A 157 -17.80 -44.52 15.33
CA THR A 157 -18.84 -43.72 16.07
C THR A 157 -18.71 -42.19 16.24
N LEU A 158 -19.54 -41.37 15.60
CA LEU A 158 -20.91 -40.93 15.99
C LEU A 158 -20.99 -40.22 17.36
N THR A 159 -21.28 -38.92 17.36
CA THR A 159 -22.44 -38.35 18.09
C THR A 159 -22.72 -36.90 17.67
N ASP A 160 -23.94 -36.71 17.17
CA ASP A 160 -24.66 -35.44 17.15
C ASP A 160 -24.79 -34.87 18.56
N ASN A 161 -24.67 -33.55 18.71
CA ASN A 161 -25.44 -32.84 19.72
C ASN A 161 -25.75 -31.41 19.31
N LYS A 162 -26.93 -31.01 19.73
CA LYS A 162 -27.87 -30.10 19.10
C LYS A 162 -28.20 -28.96 20.07
N GLN A 163 -28.10 -27.70 19.59
CA GLN A 163 -28.77 -26.47 20.11
C GLN A 163 -28.54 -26.05 21.59
N PRO A 164 -28.99 -24.86 22.05
CA PRO A 164 -29.64 -23.74 21.35
C PRO A 164 -29.03 -22.34 21.61
N SER A 165 -29.52 -21.43 20.76
CA SER A 165 -29.69 -19.97 20.88
C SER A 165 -29.85 -19.35 22.28
N GLU A 166 -29.23 -18.19 22.48
CA GLU A 166 -29.77 -17.13 23.34
C GLU A 166 -29.79 -15.78 22.60
N GLU A 167 -30.98 -15.20 22.53
CA GLU A 167 -31.28 -13.82 22.18
C GLU A 167 -30.75 -12.87 23.26
N LEU A 168 -30.19 -11.72 22.87
CA LEU A 168 -30.09 -10.57 23.78
C LEU A 168 -30.26 -9.24 23.04
N LYS A 169 -31.52 -8.80 23.08
CA LYS A 169 -32.04 -7.45 23.36
C LYS A 169 -31.35 -6.23 22.75
N SER A 170 -32.13 -5.64 21.86
CA SER A 170 -32.24 -4.22 21.52
C SER A 170 -32.14 -3.25 22.72
N HIS A 171 -31.30 -2.22 22.57
CA HIS A 171 -31.51 -0.93 23.21
C HIS A 171 -31.52 0.16 22.15
N GLU A 172 -32.73 0.67 21.93
CA GLU A 172 -32.99 2.06 21.53
C GLU A 172 -32.49 2.99 22.63
N GLU A 173 -31.83 4.09 22.25
CA GLU A 173 -32.01 5.42 22.84
C GLU A 173 -31.29 6.42 21.91
N GLN A 174 -32.06 7.12 21.09
CA GLN A 174 -32.51 8.50 21.31
C GLN A 174 -31.46 9.57 20.97
N SER A 175 -31.64 10.11 19.77
CA SER A 175 -31.48 11.51 19.35
C SER A 175 -31.24 12.52 20.49
N THR A 176 -30.20 13.34 20.33
CA THR A 176 -30.32 14.76 20.63
C THR A 176 -29.62 15.58 19.55
N GLU A 177 -30.43 16.42 18.94
CA GLU A 177 -30.17 17.43 17.94
C GLU A 177 -29.62 18.67 18.66
N GLU A 178 -28.39 19.09 18.36
CA GLU A 178 -27.88 20.40 18.74
C GLU A 178 -27.62 21.24 17.49
N LYS A 179 -28.55 22.17 17.25
CA LYS A 179 -28.37 23.38 16.45
C LYS A 179 -27.72 24.44 17.33
N SER A 180 -26.69 25.10 16.82
CA SER A 180 -26.42 26.55 17.02
C SER A 180 -25.25 26.95 16.12
N GLU A 181 -25.50 27.80 15.12
CA GLU A 181 -25.09 29.23 15.10
C GLU A 181 -23.61 29.39 14.69
N GLU A 182 -23.32 29.81 13.45
CA GLU A 182 -23.34 31.20 12.96
C GLU A 182 -22.09 31.99 13.42
N GLU A 183 -21.10 32.13 12.51
CA GLU A 183 -20.22 33.31 12.39
C GLU A 183 -19.34 33.15 11.13
N GLN A 184 -19.67 33.84 10.04
CA GLN A 184 -19.16 35.16 9.62
C GLN A 184 -17.73 35.17 9.06
N GLN A 185 -17.69 35.52 7.76
CA GLN A 185 -16.79 36.48 7.12
C GLN A 185 -15.27 36.25 7.13
N SER A 186 -14.73 35.89 5.97
CA SER A 186 -13.64 36.64 5.35
C SER A 186 -13.54 36.27 3.86
N LYS A 187 -14.26 37.01 3.01
CA LYS A 187 -13.91 37.13 1.59
C LYS A 187 -12.70 38.03 1.51
N LYS A 188 -11.54 37.46 1.19
CA LYS A 188 -10.36 38.22 0.78
C LYS A 188 -10.42 38.30 -0.75
N GLU A 189 -11.00 39.38 -1.26
CA GLU A 189 -10.78 39.83 -2.62
C GLU A 189 -9.28 40.08 -2.77
N VAL A 190 -8.66 39.37 -3.71
CA VAL A 190 -7.34 39.70 -4.22
C VAL A 190 -7.59 40.32 -5.58
N ASP A 191 -7.57 41.66 -5.61
CA ASP A 191 -7.36 42.43 -6.83
C ASP A 191 -6.01 42.01 -7.42
N ILE A 192 -6.06 41.29 -8.53
CA ILE A 192 -4.90 41.13 -9.41
C ILE A 192 -5.04 42.23 -10.45
N ASN A 193 -4.24 43.28 -10.28
CA ASN A 193 -4.02 44.30 -11.29
C ASN A 193 -3.48 43.64 -12.56
N ASP A 194 -4.31 43.63 -13.60
CA ASP A 194 -3.88 43.59 -14.99
C ASP A 194 -3.29 44.95 -15.34
N GLU A 195 -1.95 45.06 -15.37
CA GLU A 195 -1.28 46.06 -16.19
C GLU A 195 0.19 45.68 -16.41
N GLU A 196 0.63 45.89 -17.66
CA GLU A 196 2.02 45.92 -18.13
C GLU A 196 2.74 44.55 -18.34
N LEU A 197 3.34 44.21 -19.48
CA LEU A 197 3.82 44.98 -20.62
C LEU A 197 4.02 44.10 -21.85
N THR A 198 4.04 44.80 -22.96
CA THR A 198 4.18 44.44 -24.37
C THR A 198 5.51 43.81 -24.78
N ASN A 199 5.48 43.29 -26.02
CA ASN A 199 6.59 43.09 -26.96
C ASN A 199 7.54 41.92 -26.72
N ILE A 200 7.65 41.04 -27.74
CA ILE A 200 8.86 40.94 -28.58
C ILE A 200 8.58 40.08 -29.83
N SER A 201 8.78 40.73 -30.97
CA SER A 201 9.23 40.29 -32.30
C SER A 201 8.56 39.13 -33.06
N SER A 202 7.96 39.53 -34.17
CA SER A 202 7.81 38.77 -35.40
C SER A 202 9.16 38.24 -35.92
N ILE A 203 9.27 36.93 -36.14
CA ILE A 203 10.33 36.33 -36.96
C ILE A 203 9.74 36.13 -38.36
N LYS A 204 10.29 36.88 -39.33
CA LYS A 204 10.13 36.61 -40.76
C LYS A 204 11.03 35.44 -41.13
N ILE A 205 10.49 34.45 -41.82
CA ILE A 205 11.23 33.42 -42.53
C ILE A 205 11.22 33.81 -44.00
N GLU A 206 12.40 34.00 -44.58
CA GLU A 206 12.66 33.91 -46.03
C GLU A 206 13.12 32.50 -46.37
#